data_AF-A0AAW7PFS6-F1
#
_entry.id   AF-A0AAW7PFS6-F1
#
_cell.length_a   1.000
_cell.length_b   1.000
_cell.length_c   1.000
_cell.angle_alpha   90.00
_cell.angle_beta   90.00
_cell.angle_gamma   90.00
#
_symmetry.space_group_name_H-M   'P 1'
#
loop_
_entity.id
_entity.type
_entity.pdbx_description
1 polymer ?
#
loop_
_entity_poly.entity_id
_entity_poly.type
_entity_poly.pdbx_seq_one_letter_code
_entity_poly.pdbx_strand_id
1 'polypeptide(L)' 'MFHKENPEYNRRQVGFYTLDELVPKDHFLRKVEETIDFSFIYDLVEDSYSSDNGRPSLDPVLLVKIPLIQCFYGIRSMRQ' A
#
# COMPACT_ATOMS: atom_id res chain seq x y z
N MET A 1 19.26 -29.54 -26.96
CA MET A 1 20.36 -29.50 -25.97
C MET A 1 19.71 -29.45 -24.60
N PHE A 2 19.89 -30.46 -23.74
CA PHE A 2 19.22 -30.51 -22.43
C PHE A 2 19.88 -29.52 -21.47
N HIS A 3 19.19 -28.42 -21.14
CA HIS A 3 19.60 -27.54 -20.05
C HIS A 3 19.28 -28.22 -18.73
N LYS A 4 20.30 -28.71 -18.03
CA LYS A 4 20.19 -29.20 -16.67
C LYS A 4 20.34 -27.98 -15.76
N GLU A 5 19.23 -27.40 -15.31
CA GLU A 5 19.28 -26.31 -14.34
C GLU A 5 19.96 -26.80 -13.06
N ASN A 6 20.99 -26.08 -12.61
CA ASN A 6 21.69 -26.40 -11.38
C ASN A 6 20.80 -25.94 -10.20
N PRO A 7 20.26 -26.85 -9.37
CA PRO A 7 19.33 -26.50 -8.29
C PRO A 7 19.98 -25.69 -7.16
N GLU A 8 21.29 -25.47 -7.19
CA GLU A 8 22.02 -24.61 -6.27
C GLU A 8 22.15 -23.14 -6.73
N TYR A 9 21.72 -22.83 -7.95
CA TYR A 9 21.75 -21.46 -8.48
C TYR A 9 20.90 -20.54 -7.57
N ASN A 10 21.53 -19.52 -7.00
CA ASN A 10 20.96 -18.49 -6.11
C ASN A 10 20.62 -18.87 -4.65
N ARG A 11 20.93 -20.08 -4.15
CA ARG A 11 20.60 -20.46 -2.75
C ARG A 11 21.25 -19.62 -1.64
N ARG A 12 22.29 -18.83 -1.95
CA ARG A 12 23.05 -18.00 -0.98
C ARG A 12 23.13 -16.52 -1.37
N GLN A 13 22.15 -15.99 -2.10
CA GLN A 13 22.11 -14.56 -2.43
C GLN A 13 21.44 -13.74 -1.32
N VAL A 14 22.04 -12.57 -1.05
CA VAL A 14 21.46 -11.50 -0.23
C VAL A 14 21.19 -10.33 -1.16
N GLY A 15 19.98 -9.77 -1.11
CA GLY A 15 19.59 -8.59 -1.88
C GLY A 15 19.13 -7.47 -0.94
N PHE A 16 19.51 -6.25 -1.26
CA PHE A 16 19.07 -5.04 -0.57
C PHE A 16 18.08 -4.34 -1.49
N TYR A 17 16.84 -4.21 -1.02
CA TYR A 17 15.76 -3.57 -1.74
C TYR A 17 14.98 -2.68 -0.80
N THR A 18 14.44 -1.58 -1.32
CA THR A 18 13.38 -0.82 -0.70
C THR A 18 12.03 -1.49 -0.97
N LEU A 19 11.03 -1.23 -0.13
CA LEU A 19 9.67 -1.74 -0.37
C LEU A 19 9.10 -1.22 -1.70
N ASP A 20 9.48 -0.01 -2.10
CA ASP A 20 9.07 0.58 -3.37
C ASP A 20 9.58 -0.24 -4.57
N GLU A 21 10.84 -0.67 -4.54
CA GLU A 21 11.43 -1.48 -5.62
C GLU A 21 10.79 -2.85 -5.78
N LEU A 22 10.12 -3.36 -4.74
CA LEU A 22 9.39 -4.63 -4.79
C LEU A 22 8.04 -4.51 -5.52
N VAL A 23 7.54 -3.29 -5.73
CA VAL A 23 6.26 -3.04 -6.40
C VAL A 23 6.51 -2.58 -7.85
N PRO A 24 5.94 -3.26 -8.87
CA PRO A 24 6.10 -2.87 -10.27
C PRO A 24 5.81 -1.39 -10.52
N LYS A 25 6.61 -0.76 -11.39
CA LYS A 25 6.47 0.68 -11.70
C LYS A 25 5.14 1.01 -12.38
N ASP A 26 4.58 0.08 -13.15
CA ASP A 26 3.30 0.27 -13.86
C ASP A 26 2.07 -0.16 -13.04
N HIS A 27 2.26 -0.51 -11.77
CA HIS A 27 1.23 -1.06 -10.91
C HIS A 27 0.04 -0.10 -10.80
N PHE A 28 -1.18 -0.65 -10.90
CA PHE A 28 -2.43 0.12 -10.91
C PHE A 28 -2.55 1.10 -9.74
N LEU A 29 -2.24 0.65 -8.51
CA LEU A 29 -2.35 1.51 -7.33
C LEU A 29 -1.37 2.69 -7.33
N ARG A 30 -0.22 2.60 -8.01
CA ARG A 30 0.68 3.76 -8.17
C ARG A 30 0.00 4.84 -9.02
N LYS A 31 -0.67 4.44 -10.11
CA LYS A 31 -1.44 5.35 -10.95
C LYS A 31 -2.59 6.00 -10.19
N VAL A 32 -3.27 5.23 -9.34
CA VAL A 32 -4.34 5.77 -8.47
C VAL A 32 -3.78 6.83 -7.52
N GLU A 33 -2.65 6.53 -6.86
CA GLU A 33 -1.99 7.46 -5.94
C GLU A 33 -1.51 8.73 -6.64
N GLU A 34 -1.04 8.65 -7.89
CA GLU A 34 -0.65 9.82 -8.69
C GLU A 34 -1.85 10.64 -9.18
N THR A 35 -3.02 10.01 -9.34
CA THR A 35 -4.21 10.65 -9.91
C THR A 35 -5.07 11.37 -8.86
N ILE A 36 -5.06 10.87 -7.63
CA ILE A 36 -5.93 11.35 -6.55
C ILE A 36 -5.07 12.01 -5.49
N ASP A 37 -5.22 13.33 -5.34
CA ASP A 37 -4.76 14.00 -4.13
C ASP A 37 -5.73 13.68 -2.99
N PHE A 38 -5.22 13.04 -1.94
CA PHE A 38 -6.00 12.65 -0.76
C PHE A 38 -5.97 13.70 0.36
N SER A 39 -5.24 14.81 0.18
CA SER A 39 -5.08 15.86 1.20
C SER A 39 -6.41 16.45 1.67
N PHE A 40 -7.41 16.53 0.77
CA PHE A 40 -8.75 17.03 1.08
C PHE A 40 -9.45 16.27 2.21
N ILE A 41 -9.04 15.04 2.51
CA ILE A 41 -9.64 14.25 3.59
C ILE A 41 -9.38 14.90 4.93
N TYR A 42 -8.21 15.52 5.15
CA TYR A 42 -7.88 16.17 6.41
C TYR A 42 -8.87 17.30 6.71
N ASP A 43 -9.15 18.15 5.73
CA ASP A 43 -10.11 19.25 5.86
C ASP A 43 -11.53 18.73 6.14
N LEU A 44 -11.92 17.60 5.54
CA LEU A 44 -13.25 17.03 5.74
C LEU A 44 -13.47 16.45 7.14
N VAL A 45 -12.41 15.95 7.79
CA VAL A 45 -12.53 15.27 9.07
C VAL A 45 -12.02 16.09 10.25
N GLU A 46 -11.46 17.27 10.03
CA GLU A 46 -10.81 18.11 11.04
C GLU A 46 -11.65 18.23 12.33
N ASP A 47 -12.93 18.60 12.20
CA ASP A 47 -13.85 18.77 13.33
C ASP A 47 -14.15 17.48 14.13
N SER A 48 -13.86 16.31 13.54
CA SER A 48 -14.07 15.00 14.18
C SER A 48 -12.86 14.52 14.98
N TYR A 49 -11.73 15.22 14.91
CA TYR A 49 -10.50 14.87 15.59
C TYR A 49 -10.07 15.98 16.56
N SER A 50 -9.48 15.57 17.69
CA SER A 50 -8.87 16.53 18.61
C SER A 50 -7.42 16.79 18.20
N SER A 51 -7.01 18.06 18.21
CA SER A 51 -5.64 18.50 17.91
C SER A 51 -4.63 18.15 19.00
N ASP A 52 -5.07 18.07 20.24
CA ASP A 52 -4.20 18.19 21.42
C ASP A 52 -4.58 17.24 22.56
N ASN A 53 -5.69 16.49 22.43
CA ASN A 53 -6.16 15.59 23.47
C ASN A 53 -6.36 14.15 22.97
N GLY A 54 -6.00 13.20 23.83
CA GLY A 54 -6.19 11.76 23.59
C GLY A 54 -5.02 11.09 22.86
N ARG A 55 -5.25 9.85 22.42
CA ARG A 55 -4.27 9.06 21.68
C ARG A 55 -4.35 9.46 20.20
N PRO A 56 -3.21 9.70 19.52
CA PRO A 56 -3.20 9.92 18.08
C PRO A 56 -3.92 8.78 17.35
N SER A 57 -4.87 9.15 16.51
CA SER A 57 -5.59 8.20 15.67
C SER A 57 -4.69 7.66 14.56
N LEU A 58 -5.16 6.60 13.89
CA LEU A 58 -4.61 6.24 12.58
C LEU A 58 -4.83 7.41 11.61
N ASP A 59 -3.92 7.55 10.64
CA ASP A 59 -4.03 8.55 9.59
C ASP A 59 -5.38 8.41 8.85
N PRO A 60 -6.21 9.46 8.80
CA PRO A 60 -7.52 9.41 8.14
C PRO A 60 -7.42 9.07 6.65
N VAL A 61 -6.34 9.47 5.97
CA VAL A 61 -6.11 9.10 4.57
C VAL A 61 -5.98 7.58 4.44
N LEU A 62 -5.26 6.94 5.37
CA LEU A 62 -5.08 5.49 5.37
C LEU A 62 -6.40 4.76 5.63
N LEU A 63 -7.23 5.27 6.56
CA LEU A 63 -8.56 4.73 6.83
C LEU A 63 -9.46 4.74 5.58
N VAL A 64 -9.32 5.73 4.70
CA VAL A 64 -10.06 5.81 3.43
C VAL A 64 -9.41 4.96 2.32
N LYS A 65 -8.08 4.86 2.28
CA LYS A 65 -7.37 4.02 1.30
C LYS A 65 -7.73 2.53 1.44
N ILE A 66 -7.98 2.03 2.66
CA ILE A 66 -8.36 0.63 2.90
C ILE A 66 -9.63 0.21 2.10
N PRO A 67 -10.80 0.85 2.28
CA PRO A 67 -12.01 0.48 1.54
C PRO A 67 -11.89 0.75 0.04
N LEU A 68 -11.06 1.72 -0.40
CA LEU A 68 -10.75 1.92 -1.82
C LEU A 68 -10.04 0.71 -2.43
N ILE A 69 -9.00 0.20 -1.76
CA ILE A 69 -8.31 -1.03 -2.18
C ILE A 69 -9.31 -2.19 -2.25
N GLN A 70 -10.17 -2.33 -1.25
CA GLN A 70 -11.18 -3.38 -1.28
C GLN A 70 -12.13 -3.26 -2.47
N CYS A 71 -12.57 -2.04 -2.78
CA CYS A 71 -13.42 -1.78 -3.93
C CYS A 71 -12.70 -2.14 -5.25
N PHE A 72 -11.46 -1.68 -5.42
CA PHE A 72 -10.68 -1.94 -6.64
C PHE A 72 -10.41 -3.41 -6.89
N TYR A 73 -10.17 -4.20 -5.84
CA TYR A 73 -9.85 -5.62 -5.96
C TYR A 73 -11.04 -6.55 -5.66
N GLY A 74 -12.22 -6.01 -5.40
CA GLY A 74 -13.42 -6.80 -5.09
C GLY A 74 -13.30 -7.63 -3.80
N ILE A 75 -12.56 -7.15 -2.80
CA ILE A 75 -12.38 -7.83 -1.51
C ILE A 75 -13.69 -7.70 -0.71
N ARG A 76 -14.26 -8.84 -0.34
CA ARG A 76 -15.61 -8.91 0.25
C ARG A 76 -15.69 -8.47 1.72
N SER A 77 -14.58 -8.44 2.44
CA SER A 77 -14.57 -8.16 3.88
C SER A 77 -13.26 -7.52 4.33
N MET A 78 -13.36 -6.57 5.27
CA MET A 78 -12.21 -5.97 5.97
C MET A 78 -11.64 -6.86 7.08
N ARG A 79 -12.30 -7.99 7.38
CA ARG A 79 -11.97 -8.86 8.53
C ARG A 79 -11.20 -10.12 8.14
N GLN A 80 -11.01 -10.38 6.84
CA GLN A 80 -10.28 -11.56 6.38
C GLN A 80 -8.78 -11.37 6.49
#